data_AF-A0A1J5N2B4-F1
#
_entry.id   AF-A0A1J5N2B4-F1
#
_cell.length_a   1.000
_cell.length_b   1.000
_cell.length_c   1.000
_cell.angle_alpha   90.00
_cell.angle_beta   90.00
_cell.angle_gamma   90.00
#
_symmetry.space_group_name_H-M   'P 1'
#
loop_
_entity.id
_entity.type
_entity.pdbx_description
1 polymer ?
#
loop_
_entity_poly.entity_id
_entity_poly.type
_entity_poly.pdbx_seq_one_letter_code
_entity_poly.pdbx_strand_id
1 'polypeptide(L)' 'MTTVMPQSELTRKAVAWICETRDNGDKRALPALIEEAGVRFNLGPRDMEFLLRFFKENKG' A
#
# COMPACT_ATOMS: atom_id res chain seq x y z
N MET A 1 4.88 -24.06 6.32
CA MET A 1 4.28 -23.11 5.37
C MET A 1 4.48 -21.72 5.95
N THR A 2 5.31 -20.91 5.30
CA THR A 2 5.91 -19.72 5.93
C THR A 2 4.84 -18.69 6.27
N THR A 3 4.81 -18.34 7.56
CA THR A 3 4.03 -17.30 8.19
C THR A 3 4.20 -15.96 7.45
N VAL A 4 3.15 -15.44 6.82
CA VAL A 4 3.15 -14.06 6.30
C VAL A 4 1.97 -13.32 6.93
N MET A 5 2.21 -13.01 8.21
CA MET A 5 1.82 -11.83 8.99
C MET A 5 0.33 -11.43 9.05
N PRO A 6 -0.22 -11.14 10.25
CA PRO A 6 -1.48 -10.42 10.39
C PRO A 6 -1.23 -8.95 10.02
N GLN A 7 -1.05 -8.64 8.74
CA GLN A 7 -1.02 -7.25 8.34
C GLN A 7 -2.39 -6.67 8.63
N SER A 8 -2.38 -5.72 9.55
CA SER A 8 -3.52 -5.00 10.12
C SER A 8 -4.60 -4.76 9.06
N GLU A 9 -5.87 -4.83 9.46
CA GLU A 9 -7.00 -4.56 8.55
C GLU A 9 -6.82 -3.24 7.76
N LEU A 10 -6.13 -2.27 8.40
CA LEU A 10 -5.69 -1.00 7.82
C LEU A 10 -4.76 -1.17 6.60
N THR A 11 -3.76 -2.04 6.67
CA THR A 11 -2.82 -2.30 5.56
C THR A 11 -3.55 -2.91 4.37
N ARG A 12 -4.51 -3.83 4.61
CA ARG A 12 -5.37 -4.38 3.54
C ARG A 12 -6.27 -3.31 2.91
N LYS A 13 -6.90 -2.46 3.74
CA LYS A 13 -7.72 -1.34 3.25
C LYS A 13 -6.88 -0.34 2.43
N ALA A 14 -5.65 -0.07 2.85
CA ALA A 14 -4.71 0.76 2.11
C ALA A 14 -4.36 0.18 0.74
N VAL A 15 -4.03 -1.11 0.67
CA VAL A 15 -3.76 -1.79 -0.62
C VAL A 15 -4.96 -1.72 -1.55
N ALA A 16 -6.17 -2.00 -1.05
CA ALA A 16 -7.40 -1.94 -1.84
C ALA A 16 -7.61 -0.53 -2.40
N TRP A 17 -7.48 0.49 -1.55
CA TRP A 17 -7.64 1.89 -1.95
C TRP A 17 -6.59 2.34 -2.98
N ILE A 18 -5.33 1.93 -2.83
CA ILE A 18 -4.27 2.20 -3.82
C ILE A 18 -4.60 1.54 -5.17
N CYS A 19 -5.14 0.31 -5.14
CA CYS A 19 -5.54 -0.42 -6.34
C CYS A 19 -6.70 0.28 -7.06
N GLU A 20 -7.76 0.65 -6.33
CA GLU A 20 -8.90 1.41 -6.85
C GLU A 20 -8.46 2.77 -7.42
N THR A 21 -7.55 3.46 -6.73
CA THR A 21 -7.05 4.76 -7.20
C THR A 21 -6.29 4.62 -8.52
N ARG A 22 -5.43 3.59 -8.65
CA ARG A 22 -4.75 3.29 -9.92
C ARG A 22 -5.73 2.90 -11.03
N ASP A 23 -6.77 2.14 -10.71
CA ASP A 23 -7.80 1.71 -11.68
C ASP A 23 -8.63 2.88 -12.20
N ASN A 24 -8.90 3.88 -11.35
CA ASN A 24 -9.56 5.15 -11.73
C ASN A 24 -8.74 6.03 -12.70
N GLY A 25 -7.58 5.55 -13.18
CA GLY A 25 -6.75 6.28 -14.13
C GLY A 25 -5.82 7.29 -13.47
N ASP A 26 -5.63 7.17 -12.14
CA ASP A 26 -4.74 8.05 -11.41
C ASP A 26 -3.28 7.77 -11.81
N LYS A 27 -2.65 8.79 -12.42
CA LYS A 27 -1.26 8.73 -12.89
C LYS A 27 -0.25 9.07 -11.79
N ARG A 28 -0.68 9.27 -10.53
CA ARG A 28 0.23 9.57 -9.44
C ARG A 28 1.22 8.43 -9.24
N ALA A 29 2.42 8.81 -8.83
CA ALA A 29 3.45 7.86 -8.49
C ALA A 29 2.99 7.02 -7.29
N LEU A 30 3.22 5.72 -7.37
CA LEU A 30 2.96 4.76 -6.30
C LEU A 30 3.42 5.24 -4.89
N PRO A 31 4.63 5.81 -4.68
CA PRO A 31 5.00 6.37 -3.39
C PRO A 31 4.02 7.43 -2.87
N ALA A 32 3.49 8.30 -3.73
CA ALA A 32 2.51 9.32 -3.33
C ALA A 32 1.18 8.70 -2.85
N LEU A 33 0.72 7.63 -3.53
CA LEU A 33 -0.48 6.89 -3.11
C LEU A 33 -0.25 6.17 -1.77
N ILE A 34 0.96 5.67 -1.52
CA ILE A 34 1.30 5.00 -0.26
C ILE A 34 1.38 5.99 0.89
N GLU A 35 1.95 7.18 0.68
CA GLU A 35 1.95 8.23 1.70
C GLU A 35 0.53 8.68 2.03
N GLU A 36 -0.32 8.89 1.01
CA GLU A 36 -1.72 9.28 1.20
C GLU A 36 -2.51 8.18 1.93
N ALA A 37 -2.28 6.91 1.57
CA ALA A 37 -2.84 5.78 2.30
C ALA A 37 -2.28 5.68 3.73
N GLY A 38 -1.02 6.01 3.95
CA GLY A 38 -0.38 6.01 5.25
C GLY A 38 -1.01 7.01 6.21
N VAL A 39 -1.24 8.24 5.75
CA VAL A 39 -1.95 9.27 6.51
C VAL A 39 -3.42 8.89 6.71
N ARG A 40 -4.09 8.36 5.68
CA ARG A 40 -5.53 8.03 5.71
C ARG A 40 -5.88 6.85 6.61
N PHE A 41 -5.06 5.80 6.58
CA PHE A 41 -5.27 4.58 7.34
C PHE A 41 -4.41 4.53 8.62
N ASN A 42 -3.74 5.63 8.95
CA ASN A 42 -2.84 5.76 10.09
C ASN A 42 -1.80 4.62 10.14
N LEU A 43 -1.20 4.33 8.98
CA LEU A 43 -0.21 3.28 8.84
C LEU A 43 1.11 3.73 9.46
N GLY A 44 1.80 2.81 10.12
CA GLY A 44 3.14 3.07 10.62
C GLY A 44 4.16 3.19 9.48
N PRO A 45 5.35 3.75 9.76
CA PRO A 45 6.45 3.78 8.80
C PRO A 45 6.83 2.39 8.29
N ARG A 46 6.69 1.36 9.14
CA ARG A 46 6.92 -0.05 8.77
C ARG A 46 5.91 -0.57 7.73
N ASP A 47 4.64 -0.20 7.85
CA ASP A 47 3.59 -0.59 6.91
C ASP A 47 3.76 0.12 5.56
N MET A 48 4.05 1.43 5.57
CA MET A 48 4.32 2.19 4.34
C MET A 48 5.52 1.65 3.58
N GLU A 49 6.60 1.31 4.29
CA GLU A 49 7.80 0.73 3.68
C GLU A 49 7.52 -0.66 3.07
N PHE A 50 6.70 -1.47 3.75
CA PHE A 50 6.22 -2.74 3.19
C PHE A 50 5.42 -2.54 1.90
N LEU A 51 4.43 -1.63 1.91
CA LEU A 51 3.63 -1.33 0.72
C LEU A 51 4.51 -0.87 -0.43
N LEU A 52 5.46 0.04 -0.16
CA LEU A 52 6.37 0.56 -1.15
C LEU A 52 7.22 -0.54 -1.77
N ARG A 53 7.74 -1.45 -0.95
CA ARG A 53 8.54 -2.59 -1.44
C ARG A 53 7.70 -3.58 -2.22
N PHE A 54 6.53 -3.97 -1.70
CA PHE A 54 5.59 -4.90 -2.32
C PHE A 54 5.17 -4.44 -3.72
N PHE A 55 4.71 -3.20 -3.84
CA PHE A 55 4.26 -2.66 -5.12
C PHE A 55 5.41 -2.29 -6.06
N LYS A 56 6.60 -1.97 -5.55
CA LYS A 56 7.81 -1.76 -6.36
C LYS A 56 8.33 -3.06 -6.95
N GLU A 57 8.28 -4.16 -6.21
CA GLU A 57 8.64 -5.50 -6.69
C GLU A 57 7.60 -6.06 -7.67
N ASN A 58 6.31 -5.75 -7.50
CA ASN A 58 5.24 -6.18 -8.42
C ASN A 58 5.17 -5.35 -9.73
N LYS A 59 6.15 -4.48 -10.02
CA LYS A 59 6.20 -3.68 -11.25
C LYS A 59 7.28 -4.17 -12.23
N GLY A 60 7.67 -5.44 -12.12
CA GLY A 60 8.61 -6.15 -13.00
C GLY A 60 7.91 -7.02 -14.02
#